data_AF-A0A243QFE1-F1
#
_entry.id   AF-A0A243QFE1-F1
#
_cell.length_a   1.000
_cell.length_b   1.000
_cell.length_c   1.000
_cell.angle_alpha   90.00
_cell.angle_beta   90.00
_cell.angle_gamma   90.00
#
_symmetry.space_group_name_H-M   'P 1'
#
loop_
_entity.id
_entity.type
_entity.pdbx_description
1 polymer ?
#
loop_
_entity_poly.entity_id
_entity_poly.type
_entity_poly.pdbx_seq_one_letter_code
_entity_poly.pdbx_strand_id
1 'polypeptide(L)'
;QAEQHEFDDAVRQALQHSGFQAILREPRVLEVSRSGETGLVFCANVQRPGRDEATDVRVLLTALRLAEAGGFPGVLVISNLKYVSRPAYRFLEETTSSLRLVQRFELQRWVAWEVPLRDALVAA
;
A
#
# COMPACT_ATOMS: atom_id res chain seq x y z
N GLN A 1 -3.02 18.01 -2.33
CA GLN A 1 -4.33 17.30 -2.26
C GLN A 1 -4.70 16.69 -3.62
N ALA A 2 -4.64 17.44 -4.73
CA ALA A 2 -4.87 16.89 -6.08
C ALA A 2 -3.95 15.69 -6.42
N GLU A 3 -2.63 15.80 -6.20
CA GLU A 3 -1.70 14.70 -6.52
C GLU A 3 -1.91 13.41 -5.68
N GLN A 4 -2.42 13.52 -4.44
CA GLN A 4 -2.74 12.33 -3.64
C GLN A 4 -3.97 11.64 -4.21
N HIS A 5 -4.98 12.42 -4.61
CA HIS A 5 -6.21 11.89 -5.21
C HIS A 5 -5.92 11.19 -6.54
N GLU A 6 -5.10 11.79 -7.40
CA GLU A 6 -4.65 11.15 -8.65
C GLU A 6 -3.89 9.85 -8.40
N PHE A 7 -3.05 9.81 -7.35
CA PHE A 7 -2.34 8.59 -6.97
C PHE A 7 -3.30 7.50 -6.47
N ASP A 8 -4.26 7.85 -5.61
CA ASP A 8 -5.28 6.93 -5.11
C ASP A 8 -6.11 6.35 -6.26
N ASP A 9 -6.47 7.18 -7.24
CA ASP A 9 -7.20 6.76 -8.43
C ASP A 9 -6.37 5.84 -9.33
N ALA A 10 -5.09 6.14 -9.55
CA ALA A 10 -4.21 5.26 -10.32
C ALA A 10 -4.04 3.89 -9.66
N VAL A 11 -3.89 3.86 -8.33
CA VAL A 11 -3.83 2.61 -7.56
C VAL A 11 -5.14 1.83 -7.65
N ARG A 12 -6.28 2.52 -7.45
CA ARG A 12 -7.62 1.93 -7.58
C ARG A 12 -7.85 1.33 -8.96
N GLN A 13 -7.48 2.04 -10.02
CA GLN A 13 -7.59 1.53 -11.39
C GLN A 13 -6.71 0.29 -11.58
N ALA A 14 -5.46 0.30 -11.11
CA ALA A 14 -4.58 -0.87 -11.22
C ALA A 14 -5.15 -2.10 -10.51
N LEU A 15 -5.74 -1.92 -9.31
CA LEU A 15 -6.41 -2.99 -8.57
C LEU A 15 -7.62 -3.53 -9.34
N GLN A 16 -8.46 -2.65 -9.89
CA GLN A 16 -9.63 -3.02 -10.70
C GLN A 16 -9.25 -3.80 -11.96
N HIS A 17 -8.23 -3.35 -12.70
CA HIS A 17 -7.71 -4.07 -13.86
C HIS A 17 -7.16 -5.46 -13.48
N SER A 18 -6.65 -5.61 -12.26
CA SER A 18 -6.16 -6.88 -11.72
C SER A 18 -7.27 -7.80 -11.21
N GLY A 19 -8.54 -7.40 -11.35
CA GLY A 19 -9.72 -8.17 -10.95
C GLY A 19 -10.12 -8.02 -9.49
N PHE A 20 -9.61 -7.00 -8.78
CA PHE A 20 -10.07 -6.65 -7.44
C PHE A 20 -11.21 -5.64 -7.51
N GLN A 21 -12.21 -5.80 -6.66
CA GLN A 21 -13.07 -4.68 -6.32
C GLN A 21 -12.32 -3.82 -5.30
N ALA A 22 -12.33 -2.51 -5.47
CA ALA A 22 -11.63 -1.57 -4.59
C ALA A 22 -12.55 -0.42 -4.21
N ILE A 23 -12.82 -0.27 -2.91
CA ILE A 23 -13.72 0.73 -2.35
C ILE A 23 -12.91 1.64 -1.44
N LEU A 24 -13.05 2.96 -1.62
CA LEU A 24 -12.44 3.95 -0.74
C LEU A 24 -13.16 3.94 0.62
N ARG A 25 -12.44 3.53 1.67
CA ARG A 25 -12.91 3.52 3.06
C ARG A 25 -12.70 4.87 3.72
N GLU A 26 -11.48 5.36 3.61
CA GLU A 26 -10.97 6.58 4.23
C GLU A 26 -10.00 7.24 3.25
N PRO A 27 -9.62 8.51 3.46
CA PRO A 27 -8.57 9.13 2.65
C PRO A 27 -7.33 8.23 2.60
N ARG A 28 -6.89 7.88 1.38
CA ARG A 28 -5.72 7.01 1.11
C ARG A 28 -5.89 5.53 1.49
N VAL A 29 -7.06 5.10 1.97
CA VAL A 29 -7.31 3.71 2.39
C VAL A 29 -8.34 3.07 1.48
N LEU A 30 -7.93 2.02 0.78
CA LEU A 30 -8.81 1.21 -0.06
C LEU A 30 -9.05 -0.13 0.64
N GLU A 31 -10.31 -0.49 0.83
CA GLU A 31 -10.69 -1.87 1.08
C GLU A 31 -10.80 -2.57 -0.27
N VAL A 32 -10.09 -3.68 -0.41
CA VAL A 32 -10.10 -4.48 -1.63
C VAL A 32 -10.73 -5.82 -1.38
N SER A 33 -11.45 -6.34 -2.37
CA SER A 33 -11.99 -7.69 -2.31
C SER A 33 -11.83 -8.42 -3.64
N ARG A 34 -11.61 -9.73 -3.56
CA ARG A 34 -11.54 -10.61 -4.72
C ARG A 34 -11.87 -12.03 -4.30
N SER A 35 -12.74 -12.70 -5.05
CA SER A 35 -13.07 -14.12 -4.82
C SER A 35 -13.51 -14.45 -3.38
N GLY A 36 -14.13 -13.50 -2.68
CA GLY A 36 -14.61 -13.68 -1.30
C GLY A 36 -13.60 -13.31 -0.21
N GLU A 37 -12.35 -13.00 -0.57
CA GLU A 37 -11.33 -12.51 0.36
C GLU A 37 -11.33 -10.98 0.37
N THR A 38 -11.11 -10.38 1.54
CA THR A 38 -10.97 -8.93 1.73
C THR A 38 -9.58 -8.59 2.26
N GLY A 39 -9.10 -7.39 1.92
CA GLY A 39 -7.82 -6.89 2.36
C GLY A 39 -7.79 -5.37 2.39
N LEU A 40 -6.73 -4.82 2.98
CA LEU A 40 -6.53 -3.38 3.11
C LEU A 40 -5.33 -2.90 2.31
N VAL A 41 -5.51 -1.80 1.59
CA VAL A 41 -4.45 -1.13 0.83
C VAL A 41 -4.31 0.32 1.30
N PHE A 42 -3.10 0.71 1.67
CA PHE A 42 -2.77 2.09 2.06
C PHE A 42 -1.95 2.80 0.98
N CYS A 43 -2.48 3.88 0.43
CA CYS A 43 -1.92 4.65 -0.69
C CYS A 43 -1.03 5.80 -0.20
N ALA A 44 0.27 5.53 -0.08
CA ALA A 44 1.26 6.47 0.40
C ALA A 44 1.95 7.26 -0.73
N ASN A 45 1.29 8.31 -1.25
CA ASN A 45 1.97 9.33 -2.05
C ASN A 45 2.76 10.28 -1.13
N VAL A 46 4.06 10.05 -1.01
CA VAL A 46 4.98 10.85 -0.18
C VAL A 46 5.56 11.98 -1.04
N GLN A 47 5.21 13.22 -0.70
CA GLN A 47 5.68 14.42 -1.41
C GLN A 47 7.00 14.98 -0.87
N ARG A 48 7.70 15.76 -1.70
CA ARG A 48 8.81 16.64 -1.29
C ARG A 48 8.38 18.10 -1.49
N PRO A 49 8.84 19.06 -0.66
CA PRO A 49 9.68 18.88 0.54
C PRO A 49 8.88 18.31 1.72
N GLY A 50 9.52 17.51 2.59
CA GLY A 50 8.85 16.88 3.74
C GLY A 50 9.09 15.39 3.92
N ARG A 51 9.84 14.75 3.00
CA ARG A 51 10.32 13.39 3.20
C ARG A 51 11.61 13.39 4.02
N ASP A 52 11.55 12.75 5.19
CA ASP A 52 12.70 12.35 5.99
C ASP A 52 12.58 10.86 6.39
N GLU A 53 13.59 10.32 7.08
CA GLU A 53 13.58 8.92 7.49
C GLU A 53 12.41 8.58 8.43
N ALA A 54 12.03 9.53 9.29
CA ALA A 54 10.93 9.38 10.23
C ALA A 54 9.56 9.32 9.53
N THR A 55 9.42 10.01 8.40
CA THR A 55 8.21 10.02 7.58
C THR A 55 7.95 8.66 6.95
N ASP A 56 9.00 8.01 6.43
CA ASP A 56 8.89 6.67 5.86
C ASP A 56 8.40 5.66 6.94
N VAL A 57 8.96 5.70 8.16
CA VAL A 57 8.52 4.84 9.27
C VAL A 57 7.09 5.17 9.71
N ARG A 58 6.76 6.46 9.83
CA ARG A 58 5.42 6.91 10.24
C ARG A 58 4.35 6.43 9.26
N VAL A 59 4.63 6.44 7.96
CA VAL A 59 3.72 5.90 6.93
C VAL A 59 3.40 4.42 7.20
N LEU A 60 4.42 3.61 7.48
CA LEU A 60 4.23 2.18 7.76
C LEU A 60 3.43 1.94 9.05
N LEU A 61 3.78 2.66 10.12
CA LEU A 61 3.06 2.59 11.40
C LEU A 61 1.59 3.01 11.26
N THR A 62 1.32 4.07 10.49
CA THR A 62 -0.05 4.51 10.24
C THR A 62 -0.84 3.44 9.49
N ALA A 63 -0.26 2.85 8.45
CA ALA A 63 -0.92 1.78 7.70
C ALA A 63 -1.26 0.59 8.60
N LEU A 64 -0.30 0.15 9.44
CA LEU A 64 -0.50 -0.99 10.34
C LEU A 64 -1.63 -0.71 11.35
N ARG A 65 -1.64 0.47 11.97
CA ARG A 65 -2.70 0.87 12.91
C ARG A 65 -4.08 0.91 12.27
N LEU A 66 -4.18 1.33 11.00
CA LEU A 66 -5.44 1.35 10.26
C LEU A 66 -5.92 -0.08 9.96
N ALA A 67 -5.00 -1.00 9.66
CA ALA A 67 -5.30 -2.42 9.49
C ALA A 67 -5.88 -3.02 10.78
N GLU A 68 -5.18 -2.81 11.90
CA GLU A 68 -5.60 -3.29 13.22
C GLU A 68 -6.95 -2.73 13.63
N ALA A 69 -7.17 -1.42 13.47
CA ALA A 69 -8.44 -0.78 13.79
C ALA A 69 -9.60 -1.27 12.89
N GLY A 70 -9.30 -1.62 11.64
CA GLY A 70 -10.26 -2.19 10.70
C GLY A 70 -10.49 -3.69 10.86
N GLY A 71 -9.76 -4.37 11.75
CA GLY A 71 -9.84 -5.82 11.94
C GLY A 71 -9.21 -6.64 10.81
N PHE A 72 -8.28 -6.05 10.05
CA PHE A 72 -7.53 -6.76 9.00
C PHE A 72 -6.25 -7.37 9.58
N PRO A 73 -5.86 -8.59 9.16
CA PRO A 73 -4.63 -9.24 9.62
C PRO A 73 -3.37 -8.48 9.22
N GLY A 74 -3.45 -7.69 8.14
CA GLY A 74 -2.39 -6.83 7.68
C GLY A 74 -2.80 -5.85 6.60
N VAL A 75 -1.80 -5.18 6.03
CA VAL A 75 -1.98 -4.11 5.05
C VAL A 75 -0.92 -4.14 3.96
N LEU A 76 -1.37 -3.89 2.73
CA LEU A 76 -0.52 -3.60 1.61
C LEU A 76 -0.30 -2.09 1.50
N VAL A 77 0.91 -1.63 1.78
CA VAL A 77 1.31 -0.24 1.55
C VAL A 77 1.75 -0.08 0.11
N ILE A 78 1.12 0.82 -0.63
CA ILE A 78 1.51 1.18 -1.98
C ILE A 78 2.08 2.59 -1.97
N SER A 79 3.32 2.75 -2.39
CA SER A 79 4.02 4.04 -2.30
C SER A 79 4.69 4.48 -3.58
N ASN A 80 4.66 5.80 -3.82
CA ASN A 80 5.39 6.47 -4.90
C ASN A 80 6.92 6.53 -4.64
N LEU A 81 7.39 6.06 -3.48
CA LEU A 81 8.79 6.07 -3.11
C LEU A 81 9.61 5.12 -4.01
N LYS A 82 10.80 5.59 -4.40
CA LYS A 82 11.80 4.81 -5.14
C LYS A 82 12.54 3.82 -4.23
N TYR A 83 12.81 4.23 -2.99
CA TYR A 83 13.39 3.41 -1.91
C TYR A 83 12.83 3.91 -0.58
N VAL A 84 12.74 3.04 0.42
CA VAL A 84 12.48 3.42 1.81
C VAL A 84 13.78 3.75 2.56
N SER A 85 13.66 4.52 3.64
CA SER A 85 14.75 4.75 4.58
C SER A 85 15.20 3.45 5.24
N ARG A 86 16.45 3.42 5.72
CA ARG A 86 17.02 2.24 6.43
C ARG A 86 16.22 1.87 7.69
N PRO A 87 15.76 2.82 8.53
CA PRO A 87 14.88 2.50 9.66
C PRO A 87 13.55 1.88 9.22
N ALA A 88 12.92 2.40 8.16
CA ALA A 88 11.67 1.84 7.63
C ALA A 88 11.86 0.44 7.04
N TYR A 89 13.02 0.19 6.41
CA TYR A 89 13.38 -1.15 5.94
C TYR A 89 13.51 -2.16 7.09
N ARG A 90 14.20 -1.80 8.18
CA ARG A 90 14.28 -2.68 9.36
C ARG A 90 12.92 -2.96 9.98
N PHE A 91 12.08 -1.93 10.07
CA PHE A 91 10.72 -2.08 10.56
C PHE A 91 9.90 -3.05 9.69
N LEU A 92 10.05 -2.99 8.36
CA LEU A 92 9.42 -3.95 7.43
C LEU A 92 9.86 -5.38 7.71
N GLU A 93 11.15 -5.62 7.93
CA GLU A 93 11.69 -6.96 8.23
C GLU A 93 11.11 -7.55 9.53
N GLU A 94 10.81 -6.70 10.52
CA GLU A 94 10.20 -7.12 11.78
C GLU A 94 8.68 -7.37 11.68
N THR A 95 8.01 -6.83 10.65
CA THR A 95 6.55 -6.84 10.50
C THR A 95 6.06 -7.51 9.20
N THR A 96 6.89 -8.36 8.58
CA THR A 96 6.60 -8.96 7.26
C THR A 96 5.31 -9.77 7.17
N SER A 97 4.78 -10.25 8.30
CA SER A 97 3.54 -11.04 8.36
C SER A 97 2.26 -10.22 8.31
N SER A 98 2.32 -8.92 8.61
CA SER A 98 1.16 -8.02 8.67
C SER A 98 1.33 -6.75 7.84
N LEU A 99 2.51 -6.54 7.26
CA LEU A 99 2.79 -5.39 6.43
C LEU A 99 3.62 -5.77 5.22
N ARG A 100 3.12 -5.42 4.04
CA ARG A 100 3.89 -5.48 2.79
C ARG A 100 3.96 -4.13 2.13
N LEU A 101 5.08 -3.84 1.50
CA LEU A 101 5.31 -2.59 0.80
C LEU A 101 5.54 -2.85 -0.68
N VAL A 102 4.76 -2.18 -1.52
CA VAL A 102 4.94 -2.12 -2.97
C VAL A 102 5.41 -0.72 -3.32
N GLN A 103 6.62 -0.64 -3.86
CA GLN A 103 7.27 0.62 -4.21
C GLN A 103 7.00 1.00 -5.67
N ARG A 104 7.38 2.23 -6.05
CA ARG A 104 7.15 2.77 -7.39
C ARG A 104 7.60 1.85 -8.53
N PHE A 105 8.72 1.16 -8.40
CA PHE A 105 9.20 0.26 -9.45
C PHE A 105 8.35 -1.00 -9.58
N GLU A 106 7.87 -1.52 -8.46
CA GLU A 106 6.94 -2.65 -8.48
C GLU A 106 5.58 -2.22 -9.02
N LEU A 107 5.12 -1.00 -8.69
CA LEU A 107 3.94 -0.41 -9.31
C LEU A 107 4.09 -0.28 -10.83
N GLN A 108 5.24 0.15 -11.33
CA GLN A 108 5.50 0.21 -12.77
C GLN A 108 5.43 -1.17 -13.41
N ARG A 109 5.90 -2.22 -12.72
CA ARG A 109 5.75 -3.62 -13.16
C ARG A 109 4.32 -4.14 -13.04
N TRP A 110 3.53 -3.64 -12.09
CA TRP A 110 2.11 -3.96 -11.94
C TRP A 110 1.30 -3.31 -13.07
N VAL A 111 1.58 -2.04 -13.38
CA VAL A 111 1.01 -1.33 -14.52
C VAL A 111 1.45 -1.96 -15.85
N ALA A 112 2.65 -2.57 -15.90
CA ALA A 112 3.18 -3.31 -17.04
C ALA A 112 2.89 -4.83 -17.05
N TRP A 113 1.96 -5.32 -16.21
CA TRP A 113 1.39 -6.69 -16.23
C TRP A 113 2.40 -7.84 -16.08
N GLU A 114 2.86 -8.17 -14.86
CA GLU A 114 3.44 -9.52 -14.59
C GLU A 114 3.65 -9.90 -13.10
N VAL A 115 2.86 -9.38 -12.16
CA VAL A 115 2.95 -9.81 -10.75
C VAL A 115 1.58 -10.19 -10.22
N PRO A 116 1.35 -11.44 -9.76
CA PRO A 116 0.11 -11.84 -9.15
C PRO A 116 -0.08 -11.10 -7.82
N LEU A 117 -0.98 -10.12 -7.81
CA LEU A 117 -1.34 -9.32 -6.62
C LEU A 117 -1.86 -10.19 -5.45
N ARG A 118 -2.34 -11.41 -5.76
CA ARG A 118 -2.68 -12.45 -4.78
C ARG A 118 -1.50 -12.80 -3.88
N ASP A 119 -0.30 -12.94 -4.41
CA ASP A 119 0.88 -13.33 -3.61
C ASP A 119 1.29 -12.21 -2.65
N ALA A 120 0.92 -10.96 -2.95
CA ALA A 120 1.14 -9.80 -2.10
C ALA A 120 0.03 -9.62 -1.03
N LEU A 121 -1.18 -10.15 -1.25
CA LEU A 121 -2.32 -10.01 -0.33
C LEU A 121 -2.57 -11.24 0.54
N VAL A 122 -2.30 -12.46 0.05
CA VAL A 122 -2.55 -13.72 0.77
C VAL A 122 -1.54 -13.98 1.89
N ALA A 123 -0.43 -13.23 1.90
CA ALA A 123 0.67 -13.41 2.85
C ALA A 123 0.95 -12.14 3.67
N ALA A 124 -0.08 -11.33 3.89
CA ALA A 124 -0.15 -10.20 4.82
C ALA A 124 -1.35 -10.37 5.75
#